data_AF-A0A519Q500-F1
#
_entry.id   AF-A0A519Q500-F1
#
_cell.length_a   1.000
_cell.length_b   1.000
_cell.length_c   1.000
_cell.angle_alpha   90.00
_cell.angle_beta   90.00
_cell.angle_gamma   90.00
#
_symmetry.space_group_name_H-M   'P 1'
#
loop_
_entity.id
_entity.type
_entity.pdbx_description
1 polymer ?
#
loop_
_entity_poly.entity_id
_entity_poly.type
_entity_poly.pdbx_seq_one_letter_code
_entity_poly.pdbx_strand_id
1 'polypeptide(L)'
;MRAAPLSTAFRERPSFRRIATWLADQALVQSDRWTLWAPVAFGIGAALYLTLPAEPLVAVAFVVLAAAGGLVLAASRWSLGKPLTIALILAAFMLAGFAAGKLRTQSVRAPIAPASGGVRAIEGFVVDVASPGQGGPRLLLAPIQVSGLSAAETPIRVRVTLQDDDVLPSPGTLISLRGMLNAPPPPASPGSYDFARDAFFDGIGGVGFALTPVREVQGAPPPWRLDLEMKINAARWALAKQIVGEMGPESGGLAAAMVTGHEAFIPKEQVEALRASGLAHIVSISGLHMAIVGGFTFALVRLGVAAWPWLALRVSSKKVAALVGLAAVGGYLILSGAPSPAERAAITAGAAFFAILVDRRAISLHTLAIAALAIMIFQPEAVTEPGFQMSFAATTALVALAEAWPRPAKEINTPWPIRIVQGVGVWMAASLGASFVAGLATGPFAMQHFNRVATFGLAANLLVAPISSFLMMPALAIGAVLA
;
A
#
# COMPACT_ATOMS: atom_id res chain seq x y z
N MET A 1 37.48 27.88 32.82
CA MET A 1 36.55 26.74 32.67
C MET A 1 37.27 25.63 31.90
N ARG A 2 37.71 24.57 32.56
CA ARG A 2 38.30 23.39 31.88
C ARG A 2 37.16 22.51 31.38
N ALA A 3 37.16 22.20 30.08
CA ALA A 3 36.21 21.30 29.45
C ALA A 3 36.30 19.90 30.09
N ALA A 4 35.16 19.30 30.42
CA ALA A 4 35.09 17.94 30.94
C ALA A 4 35.52 16.94 29.85
N PRO A 5 36.36 15.95 30.16
CA PRO A 5 36.74 14.93 29.19
C PRO A 5 35.53 14.06 28.84
N LEU A 6 35.30 13.85 27.54
CA LEU A 6 34.35 12.88 27.00
C LEU A 6 34.83 11.47 27.36
N SER A 7 34.43 11.00 28.55
CA SER A 7 34.63 9.61 28.95
C SER A 7 33.63 8.73 28.22
N THR A 8 34.13 7.89 27.31
CA THR A 8 33.36 6.80 26.64
C THR A 8 33.37 5.50 27.45
N ALA A 9 33.88 5.52 28.68
CA ALA A 9 33.78 4.36 29.57
C ALA A 9 32.33 4.23 30.05
N PHE A 10 31.68 3.11 29.74
CA PHE A 10 30.45 2.70 30.43
C PHE A 10 30.77 2.61 31.92
N ARG A 11 30.47 3.70 32.65
CA ARG A 11 30.97 3.93 34.01
C ARG A 11 30.46 2.88 35.00
N GLU A 12 29.38 2.18 34.67
CA GLU A 12 28.81 1.08 35.44
C GLU A 12 28.17 0.06 34.47
N ARG A 13 28.43 -1.24 34.69
CA ARG A 13 27.74 -2.31 33.94
C ARG A 13 26.23 -2.22 34.22
N PRO A 14 25.36 -2.27 33.20
CA PRO A 14 23.92 -2.19 33.44
C PRO A 14 23.49 -3.41 34.26
N SER A 15 23.08 -3.18 35.52
CA SER A 15 22.51 -4.25 36.33
C SER A 15 21.12 -4.59 35.81
N PHE A 16 20.70 -5.85 35.92
CA PHE A 16 19.36 -6.28 35.52
C PHE A 16 18.27 -5.42 36.16
N ARG A 17 18.45 -5.05 37.43
CA ARG A 17 17.53 -4.16 38.16
C ARG A 17 17.44 -2.77 37.53
N ARG A 18 18.54 -2.19 37.04
CA ARG A 18 18.53 -0.89 36.35
C ARG A 18 17.86 -0.96 34.98
N ILE A 19 18.10 -2.03 34.23
CA ILE A 19 17.41 -2.26 32.96
C ILE A 19 15.91 -2.40 33.22
N ALA A 20 15.51 -3.18 34.23
CA ALA A 20 14.11 -3.38 34.60
C ALA A 20 13.44 -2.08 35.05
N THR A 21 14.09 -1.26 35.89
CA THR A 21 13.55 0.04 36.29
C THR A 21 13.46 1.00 35.11
N TRP A 22 14.48 1.04 34.24
CA TRP A 22 14.44 1.86 33.04
C TRP A 22 13.30 1.44 32.10
N LEU A 23 13.09 0.13 31.89
CA LEU A 23 11.98 -0.39 31.10
C LEU A 23 10.62 -0.03 31.71
N ALA A 24 10.49 -0.12 33.03
CA ALA A 24 9.27 0.26 33.74
C ALA A 24 8.97 1.76 33.59
N ASP A 25 9.99 2.61 33.73
CA ASP A 25 9.88 4.06 33.54
C ASP A 25 9.50 4.38 32.09
N GLN A 26 10.13 3.74 31.11
CA GLN A 26 9.75 3.91 29.70
C GLN A 26 8.31 3.45 29.44
N ALA A 27 7.88 2.31 30.01
CA ALA A 27 6.50 1.83 29.87
C ALA A 27 5.49 2.83 30.46
N LEU A 28 5.82 3.46 31.59
CA LEU A 28 5.00 4.52 32.18
C LEU A 28 4.97 5.78 31.32
N VAL A 29 6.10 6.21 30.75
CA VAL A 29 6.15 7.34 29.81
C VAL A 29 5.34 7.06 28.54
N GLN A 30 5.36 5.83 28.03
CA GLN A 30 4.59 5.44 26.85
C GLN A 30 3.11 5.19 27.15
N SER A 31 2.71 5.11 28.42
CA SER A 31 1.31 4.85 28.80
C SER A 31 0.33 5.90 28.26
N ASP A 32 0.75 7.16 28.16
CA ASP A 32 -0.06 8.24 27.56
C ASP A 32 -0.13 8.18 26.04
N ARG A 33 0.71 7.35 25.41
CA ARG A 33 0.78 7.16 23.96
C ARG A 33 0.21 5.80 23.53
N TRP A 34 -0.61 5.17 24.36
CA TRP A 34 -1.18 3.83 24.09
C TRP A 34 -1.89 3.74 22.73
N THR A 35 -2.47 4.83 22.23
CA THR A 35 -3.13 4.85 20.90
C THR A 35 -2.17 4.56 19.76
N LEU A 36 -0.86 4.84 19.92
CA LEU A 36 0.16 4.50 18.92
C LEU A 36 0.46 2.99 18.91
N TRP A 37 0.20 2.30 20.02
CA TRP A 37 0.39 0.86 20.18
C TRP A 37 -0.86 0.04 19.83
N ALA A 38 -2.03 0.66 19.75
CA ALA A 38 -3.28 0.01 19.32
C ALA A 38 -3.16 -0.72 17.96
N PRO A 39 -2.66 -0.11 16.87
CA PRO A 39 -2.46 -0.84 15.61
C PRO A 39 -1.42 -1.96 15.74
N VAL A 40 -0.38 -1.81 16.56
CA VAL A 40 0.61 -2.88 16.79
C VAL A 40 -0.06 -4.07 17.46
N ALA A 41 -0.84 -3.85 18.51
CA ALA A 41 -1.59 -4.92 19.19
C ALA A 41 -2.60 -5.59 18.25
N PHE A 42 -3.35 -4.80 17.47
CA PHE A 42 -4.28 -5.31 16.47
C PHE A 42 -3.57 -6.17 15.41
N GLY A 43 -2.45 -5.68 14.87
CA GLY A 43 -1.63 -6.40 13.89
C GLY A 43 -1.08 -7.71 14.46
N ILE A 44 -0.63 -7.74 15.72
CA ILE A 44 -0.23 -8.98 16.40
C ILE A 44 -1.39 -9.98 16.43
N GLY A 45 -2.60 -9.52 16.75
CA GLY A 45 -3.81 -10.34 16.72
C GLY A 45 -4.10 -10.96 15.36
N ALA A 46 -4.07 -10.14 14.30
CA ALA A 46 -4.26 -10.57 12.93
C ALA A 46 -3.17 -11.56 12.48
N ALA A 47 -1.90 -11.28 12.81
CA ALA A 47 -0.78 -12.15 12.51
C ALA A 47 -0.91 -13.50 13.23
N LEU A 48 -1.29 -13.52 14.51
CA LEU A 48 -1.51 -14.75 15.28
C LEU A 48 -2.57 -15.63 14.61
N TYR A 49 -3.68 -15.04 14.17
CA TYR A 49 -4.71 -15.76 13.41
C TYR A 49 -4.15 -16.38 12.12
N LEU A 50 -3.38 -15.61 11.34
CA LEU A 50 -2.81 -16.07 10.06
C LEU A 50 -1.70 -17.12 10.22
N THR A 51 -1.13 -17.28 11.42
CA THR A 51 -0.16 -18.34 11.72
C THR A 51 -0.80 -19.66 12.15
N LEU A 52 -2.12 -19.72 12.31
CA LEU A 52 -2.80 -20.96 12.72
C LEU A 52 -2.65 -22.06 11.65
N PRO A 53 -2.33 -23.31 12.05
CA PRO A 53 -2.17 -24.42 11.11
C PRO A 53 -3.50 -24.93 10.54
N ALA A 54 -4.61 -24.60 11.19
CA ALA A 54 -5.94 -25.04 10.80
C ALA A 54 -6.95 -23.91 11.01
N GLU A 55 -7.91 -23.83 10.10
CA GLU A 55 -8.91 -22.77 10.09
C GLU A 55 -9.95 -22.99 11.21
N PRO A 56 -10.07 -22.07 12.18
CA PRO A 56 -11.02 -22.22 13.28
C PRO A 56 -12.46 -22.02 12.81
N LEU A 57 -13.42 -22.50 13.60
CA LEU A 57 -14.85 -22.27 13.36
C LEU A 57 -15.18 -20.76 13.39
N VAL A 58 -16.17 -20.34 12.59
CA VAL A 58 -16.61 -18.93 12.55
C VAL A 58 -17.06 -18.43 13.92
N ALA A 59 -17.64 -19.30 14.75
CA ALA A 59 -18.04 -18.98 16.12
C ALA A 59 -16.89 -18.44 16.99
N VAL A 60 -15.65 -18.87 16.74
CA VAL A 60 -14.46 -18.41 17.47
C VAL A 60 -14.27 -16.90 17.31
N ALA A 61 -14.55 -16.34 16.12
CA ALA A 61 -14.44 -14.89 15.90
C ALA A 61 -15.40 -14.11 16.81
N PHE A 62 -16.65 -14.57 16.93
CA PHE A 62 -17.66 -13.91 17.76
C PHE A 62 -17.35 -14.03 19.27
N VAL A 63 -16.86 -15.19 19.71
CA VAL A 63 -16.42 -15.39 21.10
C VAL A 63 -15.23 -14.48 21.43
N VAL A 64 -14.24 -14.40 20.54
CA VAL A 64 -13.07 -13.54 20.71
C VAL A 64 -13.46 -12.05 20.70
N LEU A 65 -14.41 -11.63 19.86
CA LEU A 65 -14.96 -10.27 19.90
C LEU A 65 -15.71 -9.96 21.19
N ALA A 66 -16.53 -10.90 21.67
CA ALA A 66 -17.22 -10.75 22.95
C ALA A 66 -16.22 -10.62 24.11
N ALA A 67 -15.14 -11.41 24.09
CA ALA A 67 -14.06 -11.30 25.05
C ALA A 67 -13.34 -9.94 24.96
N ALA A 68 -13.05 -9.45 23.75
CA ALA A 68 -12.49 -8.10 23.54
C ALA A 68 -13.40 -7.02 24.15
N GLY A 69 -14.71 -7.09 23.90
CA GLY A 69 -15.70 -6.20 24.50
C GLY A 69 -15.72 -6.29 26.04
N GLY A 70 -15.63 -7.51 26.58
CA GLY A 70 -15.51 -7.75 28.02
C GLY A 70 -14.27 -7.10 28.65
N LEU A 71 -13.12 -7.16 27.98
CA LEU A 71 -11.88 -6.51 28.44
C LEU A 71 -12.01 -4.97 28.45
N VAL A 72 -12.62 -4.39 27.42
CA VAL A 72 -12.89 -2.94 27.36
C VAL A 72 -13.87 -2.53 28.47
N LEU A 73 -14.93 -3.32 28.69
CA LEU A 73 -15.88 -3.07 29.78
C LEU A 73 -15.20 -3.15 31.14
N ALA A 74 -14.38 -4.17 31.41
CA ALA A 74 -13.61 -4.29 32.65
C ALA A 74 -12.68 -3.09 32.86
N ALA A 75 -11.96 -2.67 31.81
CA ALA A 75 -11.10 -1.49 31.82
C ALA A 75 -11.88 -0.19 32.11
N SER A 76 -13.14 -0.09 31.69
CA SER A 76 -13.98 1.10 31.89
C SER A 76 -14.74 1.13 33.23
N ARG A 77 -15.05 -0.04 33.81
CA ARG A 77 -15.92 -0.17 35.00
C ARG A 77 -15.16 -0.33 36.29
N TRP A 78 -13.94 -0.84 36.24
CA TRP A 78 -13.12 -1.04 37.43
C TRP A 78 -12.09 0.07 37.52
N SER A 79 -11.85 0.58 38.74
CA SER A 79 -10.80 1.57 39.01
C SER A 79 -9.42 0.90 39.03
N LEU A 80 -9.06 0.28 37.90
CA LEU A 80 -7.77 -0.37 37.70
C LEU A 80 -6.70 0.71 37.54
N GLY A 81 -5.49 0.43 38.03
CA GLY A 81 -4.36 1.32 37.77
C GLY A 81 -4.19 1.57 36.26
N LYS A 82 -3.73 2.77 35.89
CA LYS A 82 -3.45 3.18 34.50
C LYS A 82 -2.72 2.10 33.66
N PRO A 83 -1.62 1.46 34.14
CA PRO A 83 -0.91 0.47 33.32
C PRO A 83 -1.77 -0.77 33.03
N LEU A 84 -2.56 -1.24 33.99
CA LEU A 84 -3.42 -2.41 33.80
C LEU A 84 -4.57 -2.09 32.84
N THR A 85 -5.17 -0.91 32.96
CA THR A 85 -6.20 -0.42 32.03
C THR A 85 -5.70 -0.44 30.58
N ILE A 86 -4.49 0.07 30.35
CA ILE A 86 -3.86 0.08 29.02
C ILE A 86 -3.56 -1.34 28.53
N ALA A 87 -3.05 -2.21 29.40
CA ALA A 87 -2.80 -3.60 29.04
C ALA A 87 -4.10 -4.32 28.59
N LEU A 88 -5.21 -4.09 29.29
CA LEU A 88 -6.52 -4.63 28.90
C LEU A 88 -7.01 -4.06 27.57
N ILE A 89 -6.83 -2.76 27.33
CA ILE A 89 -7.19 -2.13 26.05
C ILE A 89 -6.36 -2.73 24.91
N LEU A 90 -5.03 -2.85 25.07
CA LEU A 90 -4.17 -3.44 24.05
C LEU A 90 -4.50 -4.92 23.81
N ALA A 91 -4.81 -5.68 24.87
CA ALA A 91 -5.28 -7.05 24.73
C ALA A 91 -6.61 -7.11 23.96
N ALA A 92 -7.54 -6.17 24.19
CA ALA A 92 -8.77 -6.08 23.42
C ALA A 92 -8.52 -5.78 21.94
N PHE A 93 -7.59 -4.88 21.61
CA PHE A 93 -7.17 -4.63 20.22
C PHE A 93 -6.57 -5.87 19.57
N MET A 94 -5.74 -6.63 20.29
CA MET A 94 -5.19 -7.89 19.81
C MET A 94 -6.28 -8.94 19.54
N LEU A 95 -7.24 -9.11 20.44
CA LEU A 95 -8.38 -10.00 20.20
C LEU A 95 -9.24 -9.53 19.02
N ALA A 96 -9.48 -8.22 18.89
CA ALA A 96 -10.19 -7.65 17.76
C ALA A 96 -9.47 -7.91 16.43
N GLY A 97 -8.14 -7.81 16.40
CA GLY A 97 -7.33 -8.14 15.23
C GLY A 97 -7.42 -9.60 14.82
N PHE A 98 -7.39 -10.52 15.79
CA PHE A 98 -7.59 -11.95 15.55
C PHE A 98 -8.97 -12.21 14.92
N ALA A 99 -10.02 -11.63 15.51
CA ALA A 99 -11.36 -11.82 15.00
C ALA A 99 -11.57 -11.18 13.62
N ALA A 100 -10.97 -10.01 13.37
CA ALA A 100 -10.99 -9.37 12.06
C ALA A 100 -10.37 -10.28 11.00
N GLY A 101 -9.21 -10.88 11.29
CA GLY A 101 -8.59 -11.90 10.43
C GLY A 101 -9.55 -13.02 10.06
N LYS A 102 -10.20 -13.63 11.06
CA LYS A 102 -11.15 -14.73 10.82
C LYS A 102 -12.40 -14.30 10.04
N LEU A 103 -12.97 -13.15 10.36
CA LEU A 103 -14.14 -12.62 9.65
C LEU A 103 -13.80 -12.29 8.20
N ARG A 104 -12.60 -11.74 7.96
CA ARG A 104 -12.10 -11.46 6.62
C ARG A 104 -11.95 -12.74 5.80
N THR A 105 -11.26 -13.76 6.32
CA THR A 105 -11.11 -15.06 5.63
C THR A 105 -12.45 -15.68 5.26
N GLN A 106 -13.46 -15.58 6.14
CA GLN A 106 -14.80 -16.06 5.85
C GLN A 106 -15.50 -15.24 4.76
N SER A 107 -15.29 -13.92 4.74
CA SER A 107 -15.93 -13.00 3.78
C SER A 107 -15.43 -13.13 2.35
N VAL A 108 -14.16 -13.53 2.18
CA VAL A 108 -13.52 -13.68 0.86
C VAL A 108 -13.49 -15.13 0.37
N ARG A 109 -14.00 -16.07 1.16
CA ARG A 109 -13.98 -17.50 0.84
C ARG A 109 -14.66 -17.75 -0.50
N ALA A 110 -13.86 -18.20 -1.47
CA ALA A 110 -14.29 -18.52 -2.82
C ALA A 110 -13.88 -19.95 -3.20
N PRO A 111 -14.52 -20.56 -4.22
CA PRO A 111 -14.08 -21.84 -4.77
C PRO A 111 -12.65 -21.76 -5.32
N ILE A 112 -11.86 -22.80 -5.06
CA ILE A 112 -10.48 -22.93 -5.54
C ILE A 112 -10.43 -24.07 -6.55
N ALA A 113 -9.69 -23.87 -7.64
CA ALA A 113 -9.49 -24.87 -8.67
C ALA A 113 -8.86 -26.15 -8.09
N PRO A 114 -9.12 -27.34 -8.68
CA PRO A 114 -8.53 -28.58 -8.19
C PRO A 114 -7.01 -28.57 -8.24
N ALA A 115 -6.39 -29.13 -7.19
CA ALA A 115 -4.93 -29.26 -7.10
C ALA A 115 -4.33 -30.21 -8.15
N SER A 116 -5.13 -31.17 -8.66
CA SER A 116 -4.67 -32.17 -9.64
C SER A 116 -4.37 -31.62 -11.03
N GLY A 117 -4.61 -30.32 -11.27
CA GLY A 117 -4.31 -29.65 -12.53
C GLY A 117 -5.04 -30.27 -13.73
N GLY A 118 -4.98 -29.58 -14.87
CA GLY A 118 -5.50 -30.15 -16.10
C GLY A 118 -5.76 -29.11 -17.17
N VAL A 119 -5.75 -29.59 -18.42
CA VAL A 119 -6.14 -28.79 -19.57
C VAL A 119 -7.65 -28.62 -19.54
N ARG A 120 -8.11 -27.39 -19.38
CA ARG A 120 -9.52 -27.04 -19.32
C ARG A 120 -9.83 -25.96 -20.34
N ALA A 121 -11.00 -26.05 -20.95
CA ALA A 121 -11.58 -24.93 -21.67
C ALA A 121 -12.14 -23.94 -20.64
N ILE A 122 -11.74 -22.69 -20.75
CA ILE A 122 -12.13 -21.58 -19.87
C ILE A 122 -12.82 -20.56 -20.75
N GLU A 123 -14.07 -20.28 -20.42
CA GLU A 123 -14.84 -19.17 -20.99
C GLU A 123 -15.10 -18.14 -19.89
N GLY A 124 -14.70 -16.90 -20.10
CA GLY A 124 -14.72 -15.89 -19.06
C GLY A 124 -14.51 -14.48 -19.58
N PHE A 125 -14.97 -13.51 -18.80
CA PHE A 125 -14.74 -12.10 -19.10
C PHE A 125 -13.33 -11.69 -18.70
N VAL A 126 -12.69 -10.87 -19.53
CA VAL A 126 -11.44 -10.21 -19.20
C VAL A 126 -11.72 -9.08 -18.20
N VAL A 127 -11.33 -9.28 -16.95
CA VAL A 127 -11.50 -8.28 -15.88
C VAL A 127 -10.45 -7.19 -16.00
N ASP A 128 -9.19 -7.58 -16.15
CA ASP A 128 -8.07 -6.66 -16.30
C ASP A 128 -6.89 -7.33 -17.04
N VAL A 129 -6.03 -6.50 -17.64
CA VAL A 129 -4.75 -6.94 -18.22
C VAL A 129 -3.66 -6.68 -17.19
N ALA A 130 -3.31 -7.72 -16.43
CA ALA A 130 -2.35 -7.63 -15.34
C ALA A 130 -0.89 -7.49 -15.85
N SER A 131 -0.01 -7.02 -14.95
CA SER A 131 1.42 -6.83 -15.24
C SER A 131 2.07 -8.06 -15.88
N PRO A 132 3.00 -7.86 -16.83
CA PRO A 132 3.68 -8.95 -17.51
C PRO A 132 4.49 -9.78 -16.50
N GLY A 133 4.29 -11.09 -16.54
CA GLY A 133 5.12 -12.04 -15.81
C GLY A 133 6.36 -12.41 -16.62
N GLN A 134 7.30 -13.13 -16.01
CA GLN A 134 8.46 -13.67 -16.75
C GLN A 134 8.06 -14.59 -17.92
N GLY A 135 6.83 -15.13 -17.92
CA GLY A 135 6.31 -16.01 -18.96
C GLY A 135 5.27 -15.38 -19.89
N GLY A 136 5.18 -14.05 -19.94
CA GLY A 136 4.28 -13.33 -20.85
C GLY A 136 3.20 -12.50 -20.15
N PRO A 137 2.33 -11.84 -20.94
CA PRO A 137 1.26 -11.01 -20.40
C PRO A 137 0.24 -11.85 -19.64
N ARG A 138 -0.31 -11.29 -18.56
CA ARG A 138 -1.24 -11.98 -17.67
C ARG A 138 -2.62 -11.36 -17.77
N LEU A 139 -3.64 -12.17 -17.89
CA LEU A 139 -5.03 -11.74 -17.80
C LEU A 139 -5.63 -12.14 -16.46
N LEU A 140 -6.43 -11.26 -15.88
CA LEU A 140 -7.36 -11.59 -14.81
C LEU A 140 -8.73 -11.87 -15.45
N LEU A 141 -9.23 -13.09 -15.31
CA LEU A 141 -10.48 -13.53 -15.89
C LEU A 141 -11.53 -13.78 -14.81
N ALA A 142 -12.78 -13.44 -15.10
CA ALA A 142 -13.96 -13.89 -14.37
C ALA A 142 -14.63 -15.01 -15.18
N PRO A 143 -14.35 -16.29 -14.87
CA PRO A 143 -14.88 -17.40 -15.65
C PRO A 143 -16.39 -17.54 -15.47
N ILE A 144 -17.08 -17.79 -16.57
CA ILE A 144 -18.50 -18.18 -16.61
C ILE A 144 -18.59 -19.71 -16.59
N GLN A 145 -17.70 -20.36 -17.34
CA GLN A 145 -17.67 -21.81 -17.45
C GLN A 145 -16.23 -22.32 -17.52
N VAL A 146 -15.96 -23.38 -16.77
CA VAL A 146 -14.71 -24.12 -16.84
C VAL A 146 -15.04 -25.58 -17.07
N SER A 147 -14.50 -26.17 -18.14
CA SER A 147 -14.79 -27.56 -18.48
C SER A 147 -14.40 -28.51 -17.34
N GLY A 148 -15.33 -29.37 -16.93
CA GLY A 148 -15.13 -30.36 -15.87
C GLY A 148 -15.14 -29.78 -14.45
N LEU A 149 -15.71 -28.59 -14.25
CA LEU A 149 -16.07 -28.05 -12.93
C LEU A 149 -17.55 -27.70 -12.92
N SER A 150 -18.22 -27.91 -11.79
CA SER A 150 -19.57 -27.39 -11.59
C SER A 150 -19.54 -25.87 -11.35
N ALA A 151 -20.69 -25.20 -11.47
CA ALA A 151 -20.80 -23.78 -11.16
C ALA A 151 -20.39 -23.44 -9.71
N ALA A 152 -20.59 -24.38 -8.76
CA ALA A 152 -20.22 -24.21 -7.36
C ALA A 152 -18.70 -24.36 -7.10
N GLU A 153 -17.99 -25.06 -7.99
CA GLU A 153 -16.54 -25.30 -7.90
C GLU A 153 -15.74 -24.32 -8.78
N THR A 154 -16.42 -23.55 -9.63
CA THR A 154 -15.79 -22.61 -10.54
C THR A 154 -15.24 -21.42 -9.75
N PRO A 155 -13.93 -21.12 -9.84
CA PRO A 155 -13.34 -19.97 -9.16
C PRO A 155 -13.98 -18.65 -9.61
N ILE A 156 -14.09 -17.68 -8.70
CA ILE A 156 -14.64 -16.36 -9.03
C ILE A 156 -13.68 -15.59 -9.96
N ARG A 157 -12.37 -15.73 -9.74
CA ARG A 157 -11.31 -15.14 -10.57
C ARG A 157 -10.22 -16.16 -10.88
N VAL A 158 -9.69 -16.08 -12.09
CA VAL A 158 -8.59 -16.91 -12.57
C VAL A 158 -7.53 -16.02 -13.21
N ARG A 159 -6.26 -16.25 -12.90
CA ARG A 159 -5.13 -15.57 -13.54
C ARG A 159 -4.51 -16.47 -14.60
N VAL A 160 -4.58 -16.06 -15.86
CA VAL A 160 -4.03 -16.82 -17.00
C VAL A 160 -2.89 -16.06 -17.63
N THR A 161 -1.75 -16.72 -17.83
CA THR A 161 -0.63 -16.16 -18.61
C THR A 161 -0.80 -16.57 -20.08
N LEU A 162 -0.77 -15.60 -20.99
CA LEU A 162 -0.85 -15.82 -22.44
C LEU A 162 0.53 -16.10 -23.04
N GLN A 163 0.55 -16.52 -24.30
CA GLN A 163 1.80 -16.63 -25.07
C GLN A 163 2.25 -15.23 -25.54
N ASP A 164 3.57 -15.03 -25.71
CA ASP A 164 4.15 -13.70 -26.00
C ASP A 164 3.61 -13.08 -27.31
N ASP A 165 3.17 -13.91 -28.28
CA ASP A 165 2.64 -13.46 -29.58
C ASP A 165 1.10 -13.28 -29.62
N ASP A 166 0.39 -13.58 -28.52
CA ASP A 166 -1.07 -13.44 -28.48
C ASP A 166 -1.49 -11.96 -28.43
N VAL A 167 -2.50 -11.61 -29.23
CA VAL A 167 -3.13 -10.29 -29.16
C VAL A 167 -3.82 -10.11 -27.81
N LEU A 168 -3.46 -9.04 -27.10
CA LEU A 168 -4.04 -8.73 -25.79
C LEU A 168 -5.50 -8.28 -25.92
N PRO A 169 -6.48 -9.07 -25.42
CA PRO A 169 -7.87 -8.64 -25.41
C PRO A 169 -8.05 -7.46 -24.45
N SER A 170 -9.00 -6.58 -24.76
CA SER A 170 -9.31 -5.46 -23.86
C SER A 170 -10.18 -5.93 -22.70
N PRO A 171 -10.09 -5.29 -21.51
CA PRO A 171 -11.05 -5.54 -20.44
C PRO A 171 -12.49 -5.35 -20.89
N GLY A 172 -13.40 -6.19 -20.40
CA GLY A 172 -14.80 -6.25 -20.82
C GLY A 172 -15.10 -7.22 -21.95
N THR A 173 -14.09 -7.72 -22.67
CA THR A 173 -14.28 -8.73 -23.72
C THR A 173 -14.55 -10.10 -23.12
N LEU A 174 -15.52 -10.83 -23.68
CA LEU A 174 -15.74 -12.23 -23.37
C LEU A 174 -14.84 -13.11 -24.25
N ILE A 175 -14.05 -13.98 -23.62
CA ILE A 175 -13.07 -14.80 -24.32
C ILE A 175 -13.22 -16.29 -23.99
N SER A 176 -12.78 -17.13 -24.92
CA SER A 176 -12.64 -18.57 -24.77
C SER A 176 -11.20 -18.98 -25.08
N LEU A 177 -10.61 -19.76 -24.19
CA LEU A 177 -9.27 -20.34 -24.37
C LEU A 177 -9.19 -21.74 -23.75
N ARG A 178 -8.25 -22.56 -24.23
CA ARG A 178 -7.85 -23.79 -23.55
C ARG A 178 -6.52 -23.55 -22.87
N GLY A 179 -6.45 -23.90 -21.60
CA GLY A 179 -5.25 -23.66 -20.78
C GLY A 179 -5.13 -24.66 -19.65
N MET A 180 -3.93 -24.72 -19.08
CA MET A 180 -3.70 -25.43 -17.84
C MET A 180 -4.28 -24.61 -16.69
N LEU A 181 -5.17 -25.17 -15.89
CA LEU A 181 -5.73 -24.51 -14.70
C LEU A 181 -5.35 -25.29 -13.44
N ASN A 182 -4.65 -24.62 -12.53
CA ASN A 182 -4.20 -25.16 -11.26
C ASN A 182 -4.69 -24.29 -10.09
N ALA A 183 -4.74 -24.87 -8.89
CA ALA A 183 -4.82 -24.08 -7.67
C ALA A 183 -3.60 -23.14 -7.55
N PRO A 184 -3.75 -21.95 -6.93
CA PRO A 184 -2.60 -21.12 -6.57
C PRO A 184 -1.53 -21.94 -5.83
N PRO A 185 -0.25 -21.92 -6.27
CA PRO A 185 0.79 -22.74 -5.66
C PRO A 185 1.10 -22.29 -4.23
N PRO A 186 1.34 -23.24 -3.30
CA PRO A 186 1.77 -22.92 -1.94
C PRO A 186 3.18 -22.29 -1.95
N PRO A 187 3.64 -21.75 -0.80
CA PRO A 187 5.00 -21.22 -0.65
C PRO A 187 6.06 -22.22 -1.12
N ALA A 188 7.09 -21.73 -1.83
CA ALA A 188 8.18 -22.57 -2.34
C ALA A 188 9.03 -23.18 -1.21
N SER A 189 9.08 -22.52 -0.06
CA SER A 189 9.71 -23.03 1.17
C SER A 189 8.99 -22.52 2.43
N PRO A 190 9.11 -23.21 3.58
CA PRO A 190 8.55 -22.76 4.84
C PRO A 190 9.01 -21.34 5.20
N GLY A 191 8.06 -20.44 5.51
CA GLY A 191 8.34 -19.05 5.85
C GLY A 191 8.66 -18.13 4.67
N SER A 192 8.67 -18.64 3.43
CA SER A 192 8.79 -17.81 2.23
C SER A 192 7.48 -17.11 1.86
N TYR A 193 7.52 -16.27 0.82
CA TYR A 193 6.35 -15.61 0.27
C TYR A 193 5.24 -16.61 -0.07
N ASP A 194 4.05 -16.37 0.49
CA ASP A 194 2.87 -17.22 0.30
C ASP A 194 1.94 -16.64 -0.77
N PHE A 195 2.18 -17.05 -2.01
CA PHE A 195 1.35 -16.62 -3.14
C PHE A 195 -0.08 -17.15 -3.04
N ALA A 196 -0.30 -18.36 -2.51
CA ALA A 196 -1.64 -18.94 -2.40
C ALA A 196 -2.51 -18.15 -1.43
N ARG A 197 -1.94 -17.67 -0.33
CA ARG A 197 -2.63 -16.82 0.64
C ARG A 197 -3.05 -15.49 0.01
N ASP A 198 -2.12 -14.81 -0.66
CA ASP A 198 -2.42 -13.53 -1.30
C ASP A 198 -3.49 -13.70 -2.39
N ALA A 199 -3.36 -14.75 -3.22
CA ALA A 199 -4.36 -15.10 -4.22
C ALA A 199 -5.73 -15.39 -3.59
N PHE A 200 -5.78 -16.06 -2.44
CA PHE A 200 -7.03 -16.32 -1.71
C PHE A 200 -7.71 -15.01 -1.26
N PHE A 201 -6.98 -14.08 -0.67
CA PHE A 201 -7.54 -12.79 -0.23
C PHE A 201 -7.94 -11.87 -1.41
N ASP A 202 -7.31 -12.04 -2.57
CA ASP A 202 -7.69 -11.39 -3.84
C ASP A 202 -8.90 -12.06 -4.54
N GLY A 203 -9.39 -13.19 -4.02
CA GLY A 203 -10.46 -14.00 -4.62
C GLY A 203 -10.04 -14.77 -5.88
N ILE A 204 -8.73 -14.94 -6.09
CA ILE A 204 -8.14 -15.69 -7.21
C ILE A 204 -8.05 -17.16 -6.80
N GLY A 205 -9.00 -17.96 -7.27
CA GLY A 205 -9.06 -19.38 -6.98
C GLY A 205 -8.33 -20.26 -8.00
N GLY A 206 -7.77 -19.68 -9.08
CA GLY A 206 -7.07 -20.46 -10.09
C GLY A 206 -5.96 -19.67 -10.79
N VAL A 207 -4.88 -20.37 -11.12
CA VAL A 207 -3.77 -19.84 -11.93
C VAL A 207 -3.41 -20.79 -13.05
N GLY A 208 -2.96 -20.24 -14.18
CA GLY A 208 -2.79 -21.04 -15.38
C GLY A 208 -2.01 -20.39 -16.51
N PHE A 209 -1.84 -21.17 -17.58
CA PHE A 209 -1.19 -20.77 -18.83
C PHE A 209 -2.08 -21.16 -20.00
N ALA A 210 -2.23 -20.27 -20.98
CA ALA A 210 -2.98 -20.54 -22.20
C ALA A 210 -2.18 -21.45 -23.14
N LEU A 211 -2.82 -22.52 -23.62
CA LEU A 211 -2.25 -23.46 -24.60
C LEU A 211 -2.73 -23.16 -26.02
N THR A 212 -3.84 -22.44 -26.16
CA THR A 212 -4.40 -22.01 -27.44
C THR A 212 -4.55 -20.50 -27.48
N PRO A 213 -4.45 -19.87 -28.65
CA PRO A 213 -4.75 -18.46 -28.81
C PRO A 213 -6.15 -18.11 -28.31
N VAL A 214 -6.27 -16.90 -27.79
CA VAL A 214 -7.54 -16.36 -27.27
C VAL A 214 -8.53 -16.18 -28.42
N ARG A 215 -9.78 -16.63 -28.22
CA ARG A 215 -10.88 -16.37 -29.16
C ARG A 215 -11.94 -15.52 -28.48
N GLU A 216 -12.32 -14.42 -29.11
CA GLU A 216 -13.46 -13.63 -28.67
C GLU A 216 -14.75 -14.38 -28.97
N VAL A 217 -15.67 -14.38 -28.00
CA VAL A 217 -16.98 -15.01 -28.12
C VAL A 217 -18.05 -14.02 -27.67
N GLN A 218 -19.29 -14.21 -28.12
CA GLN A 218 -20.43 -13.41 -27.67
C GLN A 218 -21.21 -14.20 -26.63
N GLY A 219 -21.71 -13.51 -25.60
CA GLY A 219 -22.43 -14.14 -24.50
C GLY A 219 -23.38 -13.20 -23.78
N ALA A 220 -24.02 -13.72 -22.73
CA ALA A 220 -24.93 -12.95 -21.89
C ALA A 220 -24.21 -11.79 -21.19
N PRO A 221 -24.90 -10.68 -20.88
CA PRO A 221 -24.28 -9.55 -20.21
C PRO A 221 -23.79 -9.94 -18.80
N PRO A 222 -22.64 -9.40 -18.36
CA PRO A 222 -22.10 -9.63 -17.03
C PRO A 222 -22.98 -9.01 -15.94
N PRO A 223 -22.89 -9.49 -14.67
CA PRO A 223 -23.50 -8.83 -13.54
C PRO A 223 -23.03 -7.38 -13.38
N TRP A 224 -23.90 -6.47 -12.93
CA TRP A 224 -23.63 -5.02 -12.90
C TRP A 224 -22.33 -4.62 -12.15
N ARG A 225 -21.95 -5.33 -11.09
CA ARG A 225 -20.71 -5.05 -10.34
C ARG A 225 -19.48 -5.37 -11.17
N LEU A 226 -19.49 -6.52 -11.83
CA LEU A 226 -18.42 -6.95 -12.73
C LEU A 226 -18.36 -6.05 -13.96
N ASP A 227 -19.52 -5.69 -14.52
CA ASP A 227 -19.62 -4.74 -15.62
C ASP A 227 -18.99 -3.38 -15.30
N LEU A 228 -19.27 -2.83 -14.11
CA LEU A 228 -18.67 -1.58 -13.65
C LEU A 228 -17.15 -1.70 -13.48
N GLU A 229 -16.66 -2.77 -12.86
CA GLU A 229 -15.23 -3.04 -12.70
C GLU A 229 -14.52 -3.11 -14.06
N MET A 230 -15.09 -3.88 -15.00
CA MET A 230 -14.55 -4.02 -16.35
C MET A 230 -14.60 -2.73 -17.14
N LYS A 231 -15.65 -1.90 -17.02
CA LYS A 231 -15.73 -0.58 -17.67
C LYS A 231 -14.65 0.37 -17.18
N ILE A 232 -14.38 0.37 -15.87
CA ILE A 232 -13.28 1.16 -15.29
C ILE A 232 -11.95 0.66 -15.85
N ASN A 233 -11.71 -0.65 -15.86
CA ASN A 233 -10.47 -1.23 -16.37
C ASN A 233 -10.32 -1.03 -17.88
N ALA A 234 -11.40 -1.06 -18.66
CA ALA A 234 -11.40 -0.80 -20.08
C ALA A 234 -11.03 0.67 -20.38
N ALA A 235 -11.58 1.62 -19.61
CA ALA A 235 -11.21 3.03 -19.72
C ALA A 235 -9.74 3.25 -19.36
N ARG A 236 -9.25 2.61 -18.30
CA ARG A 236 -7.82 2.64 -17.92
C ARG A 236 -6.93 2.07 -19.01
N TRP A 237 -7.31 0.94 -19.60
CA TRP A 237 -6.58 0.28 -20.68
C TRP A 237 -6.57 1.13 -21.96
N ALA A 238 -7.68 1.79 -22.29
CA ALA A 238 -7.75 2.73 -23.41
C ALA A 238 -6.81 3.92 -23.21
N LEU A 239 -6.80 4.52 -22.02
CA LEU A 239 -5.89 5.61 -21.68
C LEU A 239 -4.43 5.16 -21.73
N ALA A 240 -4.11 3.97 -21.23
CA ALA A 240 -2.76 3.39 -21.32
C ALA A 240 -2.30 3.27 -22.77
N LYS A 241 -3.15 2.73 -23.66
CA LYS A 241 -2.86 2.62 -25.10
C LYS A 241 -2.68 3.98 -25.77
N GLN A 242 -3.49 4.97 -25.41
CA GLN A 242 -3.37 6.33 -25.93
C GLN A 242 -2.03 6.98 -25.53
N ILE A 243 -1.65 6.88 -24.25
CA ILE A 243 -0.36 7.39 -23.75
C ILE A 243 0.81 6.74 -24.50
N VAL A 244 0.76 5.41 -24.68
CA VAL A 244 1.80 4.67 -25.41
C VAL A 244 1.84 5.07 -26.89
N GLY A 245 0.68 5.29 -27.51
CA GLY A 245 0.57 5.73 -28.90
C GLY A 245 1.20 7.11 -29.14
N GLU A 246 1.00 8.05 -28.23
CA GLU A 246 1.51 9.43 -28.34
C GLU A 246 2.99 9.56 -27.95
N MET A 247 3.43 8.84 -26.91
CA MET A 247 4.79 8.96 -26.36
C MET A 247 5.79 7.94 -26.93
N GLY A 248 5.32 7.01 -27.76
CA GLY A 248 6.13 5.96 -28.34
C GLY A 248 6.54 4.86 -27.36
N PRO A 249 7.21 3.80 -27.86
CA PRO A 249 7.48 2.58 -27.10
C PRO A 249 8.51 2.74 -25.98
N GLU A 250 9.42 3.72 -26.06
CA GLU A 250 10.48 3.89 -25.06
C GLU A 250 9.98 4.54 -23.77
N SER A 251 9.19 5.61 -23.88
CA SER A 251 8.73 6.40 -22.71
C SER A 251 7.26 6.14 -22.36
N GLY A 252 6.45 5.74 -23.34
CA GLY A 252 5.01 5.56 -23.18
C GLY A 252 4.65 4.44 -22.21
N GLY A 253 5.42 3.34 -22.18
CA GLY A 253 5.17 2.25 -21.24
C GLY A 253 5.33 2.66 -19.77
N LEU A 254 6.40 3.39 -19.46
CA LEU A 254 6.63 3.92 -18.11
C LEU A 254 5.55 4.95 -17.72
N ALA A 255 5.20 5.86 -18.65
CA ALA A 255 4.15 6.84 -18.44
C ALA A 255 2.78 6.18 -18.19
N ALA A 256 2.41 5.17 -18.98
CA ALA A 256 1.17 4.43 -18.83
C ALA A 256 1.12 3.68 -17.49
N ALA A 257 2.23 3.10 -17.04
CA ALA A 257 2.32 2.46 -15.73
C ALA A 257 2.15 3.49 -14.59
N MET A 258 2.80 4.65 -14.69
CA MET A 258 2.70 5.70 -13.68
C MET A 258 1.30 6.33 -13.60
N VAL A 259 0.55 6.42 -14.70
CA VAL A 259 -0.80 7.03 -14.72
C VAL A 259 -1.91 6.01 -14.43
N THR A 260 -1.83 4.82 -15.05
CA THR A 260 -2.94 3.85 -15.08
C THR A 260 -2.65 2.57 -14.31
N GLY A 261 -1.39 2.34 -13.91
CA GLY A 261 -0.93 1.10 -13.28
C GLY A 261 -0.61 -0.03 -14.27
N HIS A 262 -0.77 0.18 -15.58
CA HIS A 262 -0.48 -0.85 -16.58
C HIS A 262 0.99 -0.91 -16.95
N GLU A 263 1.67 -1.96 -16.48
CA GLU A 263 3.08 -2.23 -16.79
C GLU A 263 3.27 -3.06 -18.08
N ALA A 264 2.19 -3.45 -18.75
CA ALA A 264 2.18 -4.32 -19.93
C ALA A 264 3.02 -3.79 -21.11
N PHE A 265 3.19 -2.48 -21.18
CA PHE A 265 3.88 -1.81 -22.28
C PHE A 265 5.34 -1.48 -21.97
N ILE A 266 5.87 -1.87 -20.81
CA ILE A 266 7.27 -1.61 -20.45
C ILE A 266 8.17 -2.70 -21.04
N PRO A 267 9.19 -2.34 -21.84
CA PRO A 267 10.15 -3.31 -22.37
C PRO A 267 10.86 -4.10 -21.25
N LYS A 268 11.13 -5.39 -21.48
CA LYS A 268 11.76 -6.29 -20.49
C LYS A 268 13.11 -5.73 -20.02
N GLU A 269 13.90 -5.16 -20.92
CA GLU A 269 15.21 -4.56 -20.67
C GLU A 269 15.11 -3.36 -19.71
N GLN A 270 14.07 -2.54 -19.85
CA GLN A 270 13.83 -1.40 -18.94
C GLN A 270 13.45 -1.88 -17.54
N VAL A 271 12.59 -2.90 -17.45
CA VAL A 271 12.22 -3.52 -16.16
C VAL A 271 13.46 -4.07 -15.46
N GLU A 272 14.36 -4.71 -16.19
CA GLU A 272 15.62 -5.23 -15.65
C GLU A 272 16.57 -4.12 -15.20
N ALA A 273 16.73 -3.06 -15.99
CA ALA A 273 17.54 -1.89 -15.62
C ALA A 273 17.01 -1.19 -14.35
N LEU A 274 15.69 -1.03 -14.23
CA LEU A 274 15.04 -0.47 -13.04
C LEU A 274 15.22 -1.38 -11.82
N ARG A 275 15.15 -2.71 -12.00
CA ARG A 275 15.45 -3.66 -10.92
C ARG A 275 16.92 -3.61 -10.49
N ALA A 276 17.85 -3.55 -11.43
CA ALA A 276 19.29 -3.49 -11.15
C ALA A 276 19.70 -2.19 -10.42
N SER A 277 19.05 -1.07 -10.75
CA SER A 277 19.28 0.23 -10.10
C SER A 277 18.54 0.43 -8.77
N GLY A 278 17.65 -0.50 -8.38
CA GLY A 278 16.81 -0.38 -7.19
C GLY A 278 15.58 0.55 -7.35
N LEU A 279 15.29 0.96 -8.59
CA LEU A 279 14.21 1.89 -8.95
C LEU A 279 12.91 1.19 -9.38
N ALA A 280 12.83 -0.14 -9.28
CA ALA A 280 11.63 -0.90 -9.64
C ALA A 280 10.35 -0.42 -8.93
N HIS A 281 10.47 0.18 -7.74
CA HIS A 281 9.35 0.73 -6.99
C HIS A 281 8.75 2.01 -7.60
N ILE A 282 9.43 2.67 -8.55
CA ILE A 282 8.94 3.88 -9.24
C ILE A 282 7.91 3.51 -10.31
N VAL A 283 8.04 2.32 -10.89
CA VAL A 283 7.10 1.81 -11.91
C VAL A 283 5.72 1.55 -11.30
N SER A 284 5.71 1.02 -10.08
CA SER A 284 4.49 0.79 -9.33
C SER A 284 3.99 2.11 -8.72
N ILE A 285 2.67 2.29 -8.68
CA ILE A 285 2.07 3.46 -8.04
C ILE A 285 2.42 3.45 -6.54
N SER A 286 3.41 4.27 -6.18
CA SER A 286 3.88 4.42 -4.81
C SER A 286 3.03 5.40 -4.01
N GLY A 287 3.21 5.39 -2.69
CA GLY A 287 2.55 6.38 -1.82
C GLY A 287 3.01 7.81 -2.03
N LEU A 288 4.20 8.01 -2.61
CA LEU A 288 4.66 9.34 -3.01
C LEU A 288 3.78 9.91 -4.12
N HIS A 289 3.35 9.09 -5.08
CA HIS A 289 2.43 9.52 -6.14
C HIS A 289 1.08 10.00 -5.56
N MET A 290 0.50 9.25 -4.61
CA MET A 290 -0.73 9.66 -3.92
C MET A 290 -0.55 10.97 -3.13
N ALA A 291 0.59 11.11 -2.44
CA ALA A 291 0.92 12.32 -1.70
C ALA A 291 1.09 13.54 -2.62
N ILE A 292 1.70 13.37 -3.80
CA ILE A 292 1.87 14.43 -4.80
C ILE A 292 0.52 14.83 -5.38
N VAL A 293 -0.29 13.88 -5.86
CA VAL A 293 -1.60 14.18 -6.44
C VAL A 293 -2.50 14.91 -5.44
N GLY A 294 -2.61 14.39 -4.21
CA GLY A 294 -3.37 15.02 -3.15
C GLY A 294 -2.80 16.38 -2.73
N GLY A 295 -1.49 16.45 -2.50
CA GLY A 295 -0.80 17.66 -2.02
C GLY A 295 -0.78 18.80 -3.03
N PHE A 296 -0.55 18.48 -4.31
CA PHE A 296 -0.61 19.42 -5.42
C PHE A 296 -2.02 19.98 -5.59
N THR A 297 -3.04 19.10 -5.63
CA THR A 297 -4.45 19.51 -5.72
C THR A 297 -4.84 20.38 -4.53
N PHE A 298 -4.45 19.98 -3.32
CA PHE A 298 -4.68 20.77 -2.11
C PHE A 298 -4.05 22.17 -2.23
N ALA A 299 -2.79 22.26 -2.66
CA ALA A 299 -2.08 23.52 -2.82
C ALA A 299 -2.75 24.41 -3.87
N LEU A 300 -3.10 23.85 -5.04
CA LEU A 300 -3.72 24.56 -6.15
C LEU A 300 -5.08 25.13 -5.74
N VAL A 301 -5.95 24.32 -5.14
CA VAL A 301 -7.28 24.76 -4.66
C VAL A 301 -7.13 25.81 -3.58
N ARG A 302 -6.20 25.62 -2.64
CA ARG A 302 -5.95 26.60 -1.58
C ARG A 302 -5.48 27.95 -2.13
N LEU A 303 -4.60 27.94 -3.13
CA LEU A 303 -4.13 29.15 -3.81
C LEU A 303 -5.26 29.79 -4.62
N GLY A 304 -6.07 29.01 -5.33
CA GLY A 304 -7.23 29.51 -6.08
C GLY A 304 -8.27 30.18 -5.18
N VAL A 305 -8.58 29.57 -4.02
CA VAL A 305 -9.47 30.19 -3.02
C VAL A 305 -8.86 31.48 -2.46
N ALA A 306 -7.54 31.50 -2.20
CA ALA A 306 -6.85 32.68 -1.69
C ALA A 306 -6.77 33.82 -2.72
N ALA A 307 -6.73 33.49 -4.02
CA ALA A 307 -6.70 34.46 -5.10
C ALA A 307 -8.05 35.18 -5.31
N TRP A 308 -9.15 34.64 -4.78
CA TRP A 308 -10.48 35.25 -4.86
C TRP A 308 -10.92 35.81 -3.49
N PRO A 309 -10.85 37.13 -3.26
CA PRO A 309 -11.14 37.74 -1.96
C PRO A 309 -12.52 37.40 -1.37
N TRP A 310 -13.55 37.34 -2.22
CA TRP A 310 -14.91 36.98 -1.79
C TRP A 310 -14.97 35.56 -1.22
N LEU A 311 -14.30 34.61 -1.85
CA LEU A 311 -14.29 33.21 -1.43
C LEU A 311 -13.41 33.01 -0.19
N ALA A 312 -12.24 33.66 -0.16
CA ALA A 312 -11.30 33.62 0.97
C ALA A 312 -11.92 34.06 2.30
N LEU A 313 -12.90 34.96 2.28
CA LEU A 313 -13.61 35.47 3.46
C LEU A 313 -14.79 34.61 3.91
N ARG A 314 -15.30 33.71 3.06
CA ARG A 314 -16.55 32.96 3.31
C ARG A 314 -16.36 31.46 3.54
N VAL A 315 -15.27 30.88 3.04
CA VAL A 315 -15.00 29.44 3.20
C VAL A 315 -13.60 29.20 3.77
N SER A 316 -13.47 28.14 4.57
CA SER A 316 -12.15 27.67 5.00
C SER A 316 -11.41 27.07 3.80
N SER A 317 -10.45 27.82 3.26
CA SER A 317 -9.61 27.38 2.13
C SER A 317 -8.95 26.02 2.40
N LYS A 318 -8.57 25.75 3.66
CA LYS A 318 -7.99 24.46 4.07
C LYS A 318 -8.98 23.31 3.97
N LYS A 319 -10.23 23.50 4.40
CA LYS A 319 -11.25 22.42 4.40
C LYS A 319 -11.71 22.11 2.98
N VAL A 320 -11.93 23.13 2.15
CA VAL A 320 -12.26 22.95 0.73
C VAL A 320 -11.10 22.25 0.01
N ALA A 321 -9.87 22.71 0.20
CA ALA A 321 -8.69 22.07 -0.38
C ALA A 321 -8.51 20.62 0.08
N ALA A 322 -8.83 20.30 1.34
CA ALA A 322 -8.76 18.93 1.86
C ALA A 322 -9.83 18.02 1.24
N LEU A 323 -11.07 18.52 1.03
CA LEU A 323 -12.13 17.77 0.34
C LEU A 323 -11.76 17.48 -1.11
N VAL A 324 -11.26 18.50 -1.84
CA VAL A 324 -10.86 18.30 -3.24
C VAL A 324 -9.61 17.42 -3.33
N GLY A 325 -8.65 17.57 -2.41
CA GLY A 325 -7.49 16.68 -2.30
C GLY A 325 -7.89 15.22 -2.04
N LEU A 326 -8.86 14.98 -1.16
CA LEU A 326 -9.40 13.64 -0.91
C LEU A 326 -10.09 13.07 -2.16
N ALA A 327 -10.87 13.88 -2.87
CA ALA A 327 -11.50 13.49 -4.12
C ALA A 327 -10.46 13.16 -5.22
N ALA A 328 -9.38 13.95 -5.32
CA ALA A 328 -8.30 13.70 -6.27
C ALA A 328 -7.54 12.41 -5.96
N VAL A 329 -7.24 12.14 -4.69
CA VAL A 329 -6.62 10.86 -4.26
C VAL A 329 -7.55 9.68 -4.55
N GLY A 330 -8.85 9.79 -4.26
CA GLY A 330 -9.82 8.74 -4.57
C GLY A 330 -9.99 8.50 -6.07
N GLY A 331 -10.06 9.57 -6.86
CA GLY A 331 -10.11 9.48 -8.33
C GLY A 331 -8.85 8.85 -8.92
N TYR A 332 -7.68 9.24 -8.41
CA TYR A 332 -6.42 8.64 -8.85
C TYR A 332 -6.30 7.18 -8.42
N LEU A 333 -6.77 6.79 -7.23
CA LEU A 333 -6.81 5.38 -6.82
C LEU A 333 -7.64 4.52 -7.78
N ILE A 334 -8.79 5.02 -8.23
CA ILE A 334 -9.64 4.34 -9.22
C ILE A 334 -8.92 4.27 -10.58
N LEU A 335 -8.36 5.38 -11.04
CA LEU A 335 -7.62 5.46 -12.31
C LEU A 335 -6.41 4.52 -12.33
N SER A 336 -5.74 4.38 -11.20
CA SER A 336 -4.53 3.59 -11.05
C SER A 336 -4.81 2.09 -10.88
N GLY A 337 -6.09 1.68 -10.77
CA GLY A 337 -6.50 0.29 -10.60
C GLY A 337 -6.46 -0.25 -9.18
N ALA A 338 -6.31 0.63 -8.19
CA ALA A 338 -6.23 0.28 -6.77
C ALA A 338 -5.26 -0.89 -6.44
N PRO A 339 -4.01 -0.92 -6.94
CA PRO A 339 -3.05 -1.90 -6.46
C PRO A 339 -2.78 -1.70 -4.96
N SER A 340 -2.46 -2.76 -4.23
CA SER A 340 -2.34 -2.72 -2.74
C SER A 340 -1.46 -1.57 -2.21
N PRO A 341 -0.29 -1.23 -2.82
CA PRO A 341 0.49 -0.06 -2.40
C PRO A 341 -0.24 1.28 -2.55
N ALA A 342 -1.02 1.45 -3.61
CA ALA A 342 -1.79 2.64 -3.89
C ALA A 342 -2.98 2.78 -2.93
N GLU A 343 -3.68 1.69 -2.62
CA GLU A 343 -4.77 1.67 -1.63
C GLU A 343 -4.29 2.13 -0.25
N ARG A 344 -3.19 1.54 0.24
CA ARG A 344 -2.61 1.91 1.54
C ARG A 344 -2.22 3.38 1.59
N ALA A 345 -1.63 3.87 0.50
CA ALA A 345 -1.25 5.27 0.40
C ALA A 345 -2.46 6.20 0.33
N ALA A 346 -3.52 5.82 -0.39
CA ALA A 346 -4.76 6.56 -0.45
C ALA A 346 -5.46 6.61 0.93
N ILE A 347 -5.45 5.51 1.69
CA ILE A 347 -5.99 5.48 3.06
C ILE A 347 -5.14 6.37 3.99
N THR A 348 -3.81 6.32 3.86
CA THR A 348 -2.90 7.16 4.66
C THR A 348 -3.08 8.65 4.34
N ALA A 349 -3.16 9.01 3.05
CA ALA A 349 -3.45 10.37 2.61
C ALA A 349 -4.86 10.80 3.03
N GLY A 350 -5.84 9.89 2.96
CA GLY A 350 -7.21 10.12 3.41
C GLY A 350 -7.29 10.42 4.90
N ALA A 351 -6.56 9.69 5.74
CA ALA A 351 -6.44 9.97 7.16
C ALA A 351 -5.81 11.36 7.42
N ALA A 352 -4.80 11.73 6.62
CA ALA A 352 -4.18 13.06 6.70
C ALA A 352 -5.15 14.19 6.31
N PHE A 353 -5.91 14.03 5.22
CA PHE A 353 -6.94 14.99 4.82
C PHE A 353 -8.09 15.06 5.83
N PHE A 354 -8.54 13.92 6.34
CA PHE A 354 -9.54 13.85 7.40
C PHE A 354 -9.08 14.61 8.64
N ALA A 355 -7.82 14.44 9.06
CA ALA A 355 -7.24 15.20 10.17
C ALA A 355 -7.31 16.73 9.91
N ILE A 356 -7.09 17.19 8.68
CA ILE A 356 -7.25 18.61 8.32
C ILE A 356 -8.72 19.06 8.48
N LEU A 357 -9.69 18.23 8.08
CA LEU A 357 -11.12 18.56 8.17
C LEU A 357 -11.59 18.74 9.62
N VAL A 358 -11.04 17.95 10.54
CA VAL A 358 -11.32 18.03 11.99
C VAL A 358 -10.34 18.94 12.75
N ASP A 359 -9.61 19.80 12.04
CA ASP A 359 -8.69 20.79 12.59
C ASP A 359 -7.55 20.18 13.47
N ARG A 360 -7.09 18.97 13.09
CA ARG A 360 -5.93 18.25 13.66
C ARG A 360 -4.72 18.31 12.72
N ARG A 361 -3.55 17.90 13.23
CA ARG A 361 -2.30 17.86 12.44
C ARG A 361 -2.34 16.69 11.45
N ALA A 362 -2.20 17.00 10.17
CA ALA A 362 -2.18 16.00 9.09
C ALA A 362 -1.00 15.02 9.24
N ILE A 363 0.21 15.55 9.39
CA ILE A 363 1.44 14.76 9.54
C ILE A 363 1.70 14.56 11.04
N SER A 364 1.37 13.37 11.55
CA SER A 364 1.64 12.98 12.93
C SER A 364 1.66 11.46 13.08
N LEU A 365 2.33 10.94 14.12
CA LEU A 365 2.29 9.51 14.44
C LEU A 365 0.87 9.01 14.74
N HIS A 366 0.00 9.86 15.29
CA HIS A 366 -1.40 9.49 15.56
C HIS A 366 -2.19 9.30 14.26
N THR A 367 -2.02 10.18 13.28
CA THR A 367 -2.65 10.03 11.97
C THR A 367 -2.21 8.72 11.30
N LEU A 368 -0.91 8.40 11.40
CA LEU A 368 -0.36 7.17 10.88
C LEU A 368 -0.91 5.93 11.61
N ALA A 369 -1.04 5.98 12.94
CA ALA A 369 -1.63 4.90 13.72
C ALA A 369 -3.10 4.65 13.35
N ILE A 370 -3.88 5.70 13.09
CA ILE A 370 -5.26 5.61 12.61
C ILE A 370 -5.29 4.99 11.21
N ALA A 371 -4.41 5.41 10.29
CA ALA A 371 -4.33 4.83 8.96
C ALA A 371 -3.97 3.34 8.99
N ALA A 372 -2.96 2.95 9.80
CA ALA A 372 -2.57 1.55 9.99
C ALA A 372 -3.75 0.71 10.49
N LEU A 373 -4.44 1.20 11.53
CA LEU A 373 -5.58 0.51 12.11
C LEU A 373 -6.74 0.39 11.10
N ALA A 374 -7.04 1.46 10.36
CA ALA A 374 -8.06 1.44 9.32
C ALA A 374 -7.76 0.38 8.25
N ILE A 375 -6.53 0.33 7.73
CA ILE A 375 -6.10 -0.69 6.78
C ILE A 375 -6.31 -2.09 7.35
N MET A 376 -5.78 -2.37 8.55
CA MET A 376 -5.87 -3.71 9.15
C MET A 376 -7.29 -4.12 9.55
N ILE A 377 -8.20 -3.17 9.81
CA ILE A 377 -9.62 -3.49 10.04
C ILE A 377 -10.27 -4.04 8.76
N PHE A 378 -9.93 -3.49 7.59
CA PHE A 378 -10.50 -3.93 6.31
C PHE A 378 -9.71 -5.08 5.66
N GLN A 379 -8.40 -5.10 5.85
CA GLN A 379 -7.43 -6.03 5.27
C GLN A 379 -6.45 -6.48 6.37
N PRO A 380 -6.89 -7.29 7.36
CA PRO A 380 -6.02 -7.82 8.42
C PRO A 380 -4.81 -8.60 7.88
N GLU A 381 -4.93 -9.23 6.71
CA GLU A 381 -3.87 -9.91 5.97
C GLU A 381 -2.68 -9.01 5.63
N ALA A 382 -2.90 -7.69 5.52
CA ALA A 382 -1.87 -6.71 5.22
C ALA A 382 -0.70 -6.73 6.21
N VAL A 383 -0.90 -7.20 7.45
CA VAL A 383 0.19 -7.32 8.45
C VAL A 383 1.33 -8.23 7.97
N THR A 384 1.02 -9.20 7.10
CA THR A 384 1.98 -10.15 6.54
C THR A 384 2.60 -9.68 5.24
N GLU A 385 2.07 -8.62 4.63
CA GLU A 385 2.57 -8.09 3.37
C GLU A 385 3.89 -7.32 3.58
N PRO A 386 4.96 -7.66 2.84
CA PRO A 386 6.21 -6.91 2.88
C PRO A 386 6.00 -5.42 2.55
N GLY A 387 5.10 -5.13 1.61
CA GLY A 387 4.80 -3.76 1.19
C GLY A 387 4.15 -2.90 2.29
N PHE A 388 3.28 -3.49 3.11
CA PHE A 388 2.70 -2.80 4.28
C PHE A 388 3.77 -2.55 5.34
N GLN A 389 4.54 -3.59 5.70
CA GLN A 389 5.60 -3.53 6.71
C GLN A 389 6.64 -2.44 6.37
N MET A 390 7.16 -2.46 5.14
CA MET A 390 8.14 -1.47 4.68
C MET A 390 7.54 -0.06 4.62
N SER A 391 6.32 0.11 4.12
CA SER A 391 5.68 1.43 3.99
C SER A 391 5.45 2.08 5.36
N PHE A 392 4.91 1.34 6.32
CA PHE A 392 4.69 1.87 7.67
C PHE A 392 5.98 2.04 8.45
N ALA A 393 6.99 1.17 8.29
CA ALA A 393 8.30 1.36 8.89
C ALA A 393 8.98 2.65 8.38
N ALA A 394 9.02 2.84 7.05
CA ALA A 394 9.57 4.05 6.44
C ALA A 394 8.82 5.30 6.90
N THR A 395 7.48 5.29 6.81
CA THR A 395 6.67 6.47 7.13
C THR A 395 6.76 6.83 8.62
N THR A 396 6.76 5.83 9.51
CA THR A 396 6.94 6.06 10.95
C THR A 396 8.31 6.68 11.23
N ALA A 397 9.36 6.15 10.63
CA ALA A 397 10.72 6.65 10.82
C ALA A 397 10.88 8.06 10.26
N LEU A 398 10.29 8.36 9.09
CA LEU A 398 10.29 9.69 8.49
C LEU A 398 9.49 10.72 9.30
N VAL A 399 8.31 10.36 9.80
CA VAL A 399 7.50 11.24 10.66
C VAL A 399 8.21 11.49 11.99
N ALA A 400 8.79 10.46 12.60
CA ALA A 400 9.59 10.60 13.81
C ALA A 400 10.82 11.49 13.59
N LEU A 401 11.52 11.33 12.46
CA LEU A 401 12.61 12.20 12.07
C LEU A 401 12.14 13.64 11.90
N ALA A 402 11.03 13.87 11.22
CA ALA A 402 10.47 15.20 11.00
C ALA A 402 10.01 15.88 12.30
N GLU A 403 9.49 15.11 13.27
CA GLU A 403 9.12 15.63 14.59
C GLU A 403 10.35 15.96 15.47
N ALA A 404 11.44 15.19 15.32
CA ALA A 404 12.70 15.39 16.04
C ALA A 404 13.66 16.38 15.36
N TRP A 405 13.46 16.70 14.08
CA TRP A 405 14.38 17.52 13.31
C TRP A 405 14.43 18.96 13.86
N PRO A 406 15.63 19.56 14.01
CA PRO A 406 15.76 20.93 14.49
C PRO A 406 14.98 21.88 13.58
N ARG A 407 14.07 22.67 14.16
CA ARG A 407 13.41 23.73 13.40
C ARG A 407 14.43 24.84 13.14
N PRO A 408 14.66 25.23 11.87
CA PRO A 408 15.59 26.31 11.60
C PRO A 408 15.13 27.57 12.33
N ALA A 409 16.05 28.24 13.04
CA ALA A 409 15.79 29.54 13.60
C ALA A 409 15.43 30.48 12.43
N LYS A 410 14.24 31.09 12.48
CA LYS A 410 13.84 32.09 11.50
C LYS A 410 14.65 33.36 11.76
N GLU A 411 15.85 33.45 11.18
CA GLU A 411 16.58 34.72 11.13
C GLU A 411 15.91 35.65 10.13
N ILE A 412 15.56 36.85 10.61
CA ILE A 412 14.71 37.81 9.89
C ILE A 412 15.51 38.61 8.83
N ASN A 413 16.85 38.63 8.89
CA ASN A 413 17.70 39.54 8.12
C ASN A 413 18.89 38.89 7.37
N THR A 414 18.72 37.70 6.80
CA THR A 414 19.79 37.05 6.02
C THR A 414 19.71 37.45 4.53
N PRO A 415 20.81 37.88 3.88
CA PRO A 415 20.84 38.18 2.44
C PRO A 415 20.37 37.00 1.56
N TRP A 416 19.69 37.28 0.45
CA TRP A 416 19.09 36.26 -0.43
C TRP A 416 20.07 35.17 -0.92
N PRO A 417 21.36 35.42 -1.22
CA PRO A 417 22.28 34.37 -1.65
C PRO A 417 22.59 33.39 -0.52
N ILE A 418 22.77 33.90 0.70
CA ILE A 418 23.02 33.08 1.90
C ILE A 418 21.78 32.25 2.24
N ARG A 419 20.57 32.80 2.04
CA ARG A 419 19.31 32.05 2.20
C ARG A 419 19.17 30.90 1.19
N ILE A 420 19.62 31.08 -0.05
CA ILE A 420 19.63 30.01 -1.05
C ILE A 420 20.62 28.90 -0.63
N VAL A 421 21.85 29.26 -0.27
CA VAL A 421 22.87 28.27 0.15
C VAL A 421 22.44 27.52 1.41
N GLN A 422 21.91 28.22 2.41
CA GLN A 422 21.35 27.60 3.62
C GLN A 422 20.13 26.73 3.29
N GLY A 423 19.25 27.19 2.39
CA GLY A 423 18.09 26.43 1.93
C GLY A 423 18.46 25.14 1.23
N VAL A 424 19.45 25.19 0.32
CA VAL A 424 20.00 24.01 -0.36
C VAL A 424 20.66 23.07 0.65
N GLY A 425 21.48 23.58 1.57
CA GLY A 425 22.13 22.78 2.61
C GLY A 425 21.12 22.07 3.52
N VAL A 426 20.07 22.76 3.98
CA VAL A 426 18.99 22.18 4.78
C VAL A 426 18.19 21.14 3.96
N TRP A 427 17.88 21.43 2.69
CA TRP A 427 17.17 20.49 1.83
C TRP A 427 18.00 19.23 1.54
N MET A 428 19.29 19.37 1.27
CA MET A 428 20.20 18.23 1.10
C MET A 428 20.32 17.41 2.37
N ALA A 429 20.51 18.06 3.53
CA ALA A 429 20.59 17.37 4.82
C ALA A 429 19.28 16.64 5.15
N ALA A 430 18.12 17.26 4.89
CA ALA A 430 16.81 16.64 5.08
C ALA A 430 16.59 15.47 4.11
N SER A 431 17.00 15.60 2.84
CA SER A 431 16.84 14.54 1.83
C SER A 431 17.74 13.34 2.12
N LEU A 432 19.00 13.59 2.49
CA LEU A 432 19.94 12.55 2.92
C LEU A 432 19.47 11.88 4.20
N GLY A 433 19.06 12.65 5.21
CA GLY A 433 18.52 12.13 6.46
C GLY A 433 17.27 11.28 6.25
N ALA A 434 16.32 11.75 5.43
CA ALA A 434 15.11 11.02 5.07
C ALA A 434 15.45 9.70 4.38
N SER A 435 16.34 9.73 3.37
CA SER A 435 16.71 8.55 2.60
C SER A 435 17.45 7.51 3.45
N PHE A 436 18.36 7.96 4.32
CA PHE A 436 19.09 7.09 5.23
C PHE A 436 18.18 6.46 6.28
N VAL A 437 17.32 7.24 6.94
CA VAL A 437 16.40 6.75 7.98
C VAL A 437 15.35 5.82 7.38
N ALA A 438 14.79 6.16 6.22
CA ALA A 438 13.87 5.26 5.51
C ALA A 438 14.57 3.96 5.12
N GLY A 439 15.78 4.03 4.56
CA GLY A 439 16.58 2.87 4.18
C GLY A 439 16.92 1.95 5.36
N LEU A 440 17.28 2.52 6.51
CA LEU A 440 17.51 1.74 7.74
C LEU A 440 16.23 1.10 8.25
N ALA A 441 15.09 1.79 8.16
CA ALA A 441 13.81 1.26 8.60
C ALA A 441 13.29 0.12 7.70
N THR A 442 13.50 0.21 6.38
CA THR A 442 13.03 -0.81 5.42
C THR A 442 14.04 -1.92 5.14
N GLY A 443 15.33 -1.67 5.40
CA GLY A 443 16.44 -2.57 5.08
C GLY A 443 16.25 -4.00 5.64
N PRO A 444 15.93 -4.20 6.93
CA PRO A 444 15.70 -5.52 7.49
C PRO A 444 14.59 -6.31 6.77
N PHE A 445 13.47 -5.65 6.45
CA PHE A 445 12.38 -6.26 5.71
C PHE A 445 12.79 -6.61 4.28
N ALA A 446 13.54 -5.71 3.62
CA ALA A 446 14.03 -5.96 2.27
C ALA A 446 14.98 -7.16 2.21
N MET A 447 15.88 -7.28 3.20
CA MET A 447 16.79 -8.43 3.33
C MET A 447 16.02 -9.73 3.57
N GLN A 448 15.07 -9.74 4.50
CA GLN A 448 14.28 -10.93 4.84
C GLN A 448 13.40 -11.41 3.67
N HIS A 449 12.68 -10.50 3.02
CA HIS A 449 11.65 -10.87 2.03
C HIS A 449 12.20 -11.03 0.62
N PHE A 450 13.23 -10.27 0.24
CA PHE A 450 13.75 -10.26 -1.13
C PHE A 450 15.16 -10.82 -1.26
N ASN A 451 15.85 -11.15 -0.16
CA ASN A 451 17.25 -11.59 -0.17
C ASN A 451 18.15 -10.64 -0.97
N ARG A 452 17.85 -9.33 -0.93
CA ARG A 452 18.52 -8.30 -1.74
C ARG A 452 18.82 -7.06 -0.91
N VAL A 453 19.96 -6.44 -1.21
CA VAL A 453 20.35 -5.12 -0.71
C VAL A 453 20.59 -4.22 -1.91
N ALA A 454 19.87 -3.10 -2.00
CA ALA A 454 20.02 -2.15 -3.09
C ALA A 454 21.27 -1.27 -2.86
N THR A 455 22.42 -1.69 -3.37
CA THR A 455 23.72 -1.02 -3.15
C THR A 455 23.75 0.41 -3.68
N PHE A 456 23.07 0.69 -4.80
CA PHE A 456 22.99 2.01 -5.44
C PHE A 456 21.67 2.75 -5.18
N GLY A 457 20.77 2.17 -4.37
CA GLY A 457 19.41 2.70 -4.19
C GLY A 457 19.39 4.12 -3.62
N LEU A 458 20.32 4.47 -2.74
CA LEU A 458 20.41 5.83 -2.17
C LEU A 458 20.73 6.88 -3.24
N ALA A 459 21.78 6.64 -4.05
CA ALA A 459 22.20 7.56 -5.09
C ALA A 459 21.14 7.66 -6.21
N ALA A 460 20.57 6.52 -6.61
CA ALA A 460 19.52 6.46 -7.62
C ALA A 460 18.27 7.22 -7.17
N ASN A 461 17.81 7.01 -5.92
CA ASN A 461 16.64 7.72 -5.38
C ASN A 461 16.87 9.22 -5.24
N LEU A 462 18.08 9.65 -4.83
CA LEU A 462 18.39 11.07 -4.67
C LEU A 462 18.31 11.83 -6.00
N LEU A 463 18.69 11.19 -7.11
CA LEU A 463 18.64 11.78 -8.45
C LEU A 463 17.24 11.67 -9.09
N VAL A 464 16.63 10.49 -9.03
CA VAL A 464 15.42 10.19 -9.80
C VAL A 464 14.15 10.64 -9.06
N ALA A 465 14.09 10.53 -7.73
CA ALA A 465 12.86 10.83 -7.00
C ALA A 465 12.39 12.29 -7.19
N PRO A 466 13.24 13.33 -7.15
CA PRO A 466 12.81 14.70 -7.41
C PRO A 466 12.28 14.89 -8.83
N ILE A 467 12.94 14.30 -9.83
CA ILE A 467 12.54 14.40 -11.25
C ILE A 467 11.18 13.72 -11.45
N SER A 468 11.06 12.47 -10.99
CA SER A 468 9.82 11.70 -11.08
C SER A 468 8.67 12.41 -10.37
N SER A 469 8.92 12.93 -9.16
CA SER A 469 7.90 13.51 -8.29
C SER A 469 7.42 14.90 -8.71
N PHE A 470 8.34 15.79 -9.07
CA PHE A 470 8.03 17.20 -9.29
C PHE A 470 7.92 17.58 -10.76
N LEU A 471 8.49 16.78 -11.69
CA LEU A 471 8.41 17.05 -13.12
C LEU A 471 7.51 16.03 -13.81
N MET A 472 7.85 14.73 -13.73
CA MET A 472 7.14 13.70 -14.51
C MET A 472 5.68 13.57 -14.08
N MET A 473 5.42 13.35 -12.79
CA MET A 473 4.06 13.11 -12.29
C MET A 473 3.09 14.28 -12.54
N PRO A 474 3.44 15.56 -12.24
CA PRO A 474 2.57 16.67 -12.58
C PRO A 474 2.34 16.83 -14.09
N ALA A 475 3.39 16.65 -14.90
CA ALA A 475 3.26 16.74 -16.36
C ALA A 475 2.36 15.63 -16.92
N LEU A 476 2.51 14.40 -16.43
CA LEU A 476 1.65 13.26 -16.78
C LEU A 476 0.21 13.48 -16.34
N ALA A 477 -0.01 14.02 -15.13
CA ALA A 477 -1.34 14.34 -14.65
C ALA A 477 -2.02 15.43 -15.51
N ILE A 478 -1.29 16.48 -15.89
CA ILE A 478 -1.81 17.51 -16.80
C ILE A 478 -2.10 16.91 -18.18
N GLY A 479 -1.18 16.12 -18.73
CA GLY A 479 -1.36 15.46 -20.03
C GLY A 479 -2.59 14.55 -20.04
N ALA A 480 -2.78 13.75 -18.99
CA ALA A 480 -3.94 12.85 -18.87
C ALA A 480 -5.28 13.59 -18.72
N VAL A 481 -5.28 14.83 -18.21
CA VAL A 481 -6.50 15.66 -18.11
C VAL A 481 -6.81 16.38 -19.43
N LEU A 482 -5.80 16.65 -20.26
CA LEU A 482 -5.96 17.32 -21.55
C LEU A 482 -6.27 16.37 -22.71
N ALA A 483 -5.93 15.09 -22.55
CA ALA A 483 -6.20 13.99 -23.48
C ALA A 483 -7.67 13.53 -23.40
#